data_AF-A0AAQ3X9H7-F1
#
_entry.id   AF-A0AAQ3X9H7-F1
#
_cell.length_a   1.000
_cell.length_b   1.000
_cell.length_c   1.000
_cell.angle_alpha   90.00
_cell.angle_beta   90.00
_cell.angle_gamma   90.00
#
_symmetry.space_group_name_H-M   'P 1'
#
loop_
_entity.id
_entity.type
_entity.pdbx_description
1 polymer ?
#
loop_
_entity_poly.entity_id
_entity_poly.type
_entity_poly.pdbx_seq_one_letter_code
_entity_poly.pdbx_strand_id
1 'polypeptide(L)'
;MHEELENFEINHVWDLVEPPPNCRPIGTKWVFKNKQGEDGMVVRNKARLVAQGFCQKEGIDYEETFAPIARLEAIRILLAFAASKGFKLQQMDVKSAFLNGFIEEEVYVRQPPGFESAKFPDRVYKLRKPFMVSSKLLELVDKTLFLLSRGGDTLIVQIYVDDIIFGGSSHALVSSFAEQMSREFEMSLMGELQIFLGLQIKQGLEGTFVHQAKYTRDILKKFNMGDSKPMTTPMSTNTALDADEDGEAVDQKEF
;
A
#
# COMPACT_ATOMS: atom_id res chain seq x y z
N MET A 1 -9.89 17.22 -7.40
CA MET A 1 -9.14 18.25 -6.64
C MET A 1 -9.95 18.65 -5.43
N HIS A 2 -11.14 19.26 -5.59
CA HIS A 2 -12.06 19.54 -4.46
C HIS A 2 -12.34 18.31 -3.58
N GLU A 3 -12.72 17.17 -4.14
CA GLU A 3 -12.93 15.91 -3.39
C GLU A 3 -11.72 15.53 -2.51
N GLU A 4 -10.49 15.78 -2.97
CA GLU A 4 -9.27 15.47 -2.20
C GLU A 4 -9.07 16.47 -1.05
N LEU A 5 -9.35 17.77 -1.28
CA LEU A 5 -9.23 18.80 -0.25
C LEU A 5 -10.31 18.65 0.83
N GLU A 6 -11.55 18.32 0.43
CA GLU A 6 -12.63 17.99 1.35
C GLU A 6 -12.25 16.79 2.23
N ASN A 7 -11.61 15.77 1.66
CA ASN A 7 -11.10 14.64 2.42
C ASN A 7 -10.04 15.05 3.45
N PHE A 8 -9.18 16.03 3.12
CA PHE A 8 -8.20 16.57 4.08
C PHE A 8 -8.85 17.41 5.19
N GLU A 9 -9.93 18.12 4.89
CA GLU A 9 -10.69 18.88 5.89
C GLU A 9 -11.43 17.95 6.86
N ILE A 10 -12.11 16.92 6.34
CA ILE A 10 -12.83 15.91 7.14
C ILE A 10 -11.87 15.18 8.09
N ASN A 11 -10.69 14.82 7.59
CA ASN A 11 -9.68 14.11 8.38
C ASN A 11 -8.79 15.06 9.20
N HIS A 12 -9.06 16.36 9.20
CA HIS A 12 -8.28 17.37 9.92
C HIS A 12 -6.77 17.25 9.70
N VAL A 13 -6.36 17.03 8.45
CA VAL A 13 -4.97 16.71 8.08
C VAL A 13 -4.00 17.83 8.41
N TRP A 14 -4.47 19.07 8.33
CA TRP A 14 -3.63 20.25 8.52
C TRP A 14 -4.39 21.44 9.08
N ASP A 15 -3.64 22.43 9.54
CA ASP A 15 -4.15 23.75 9.91
C ASP A 15 -3.46 24.84 9.10
N LEU A 16 -4.23 25.82 8.62
CA LEU A 16 -3.67 27.00 7.96
C LEU A 16 -3.14 27.98 9.00
N VAL A 17 -1.83 28.09 9.11
CA VAL A 17 -1.13 28.87 10.15
C VAL A 17 -0.20 29.90 9.56
N GLU A 18 0.20 30.87 10.38
CA GLU A 18 1.30 31.77 10.02
C GLU A 18 2.62 31.00 10.00
N PRO A 19 3.47 31.21 8.98
CA PRO A 19 4.74 30.52 8.89
C PRO A 19 5.64 30.91 10.07
N PRO A 20 6.19 29.92 10.82
CA PRO A 20 7.12 30.23 11.89
C PRO A 20 8.38 30.94 11.36
N PRO A 21 9.10 31.69 12.21
CA PRO A 21 10.39 32.28 11.84
C PRO A 21 11.34 31.20 11.33
N ASN A 22 11.98 31.44 10.18
CA ASN A 22 12.90 30.52 9.49
C ASN A 22 12.28 29.19 8.98
N CYS A 23 10.96 29.08 8.92
CA CYS A 23 10.29 27.93 8.31
C CYS A 23 10.58 27.85 6.81
N ARG A 24 10.94 26.65 6.33
CA ARG A 24 11.06 26.33 4.91
C ARG A 24 9.92 25.39 4.49
N PRO A 25 8.75 25.92 4.12
CA PRO A 25 7.60 25.07 3.80
C PRO A 25 7.88 24.25 2.53
N ILE A 26 7.57 22.97 2.60
CA ILE A 26 7.68 22.04 1.48
C ILE A 26 6.65 22.42 0.41
N GLY A 27 7.06 22.48 -0.85
CA GLY A 27 6.12 22.78 -1.93
C GLY A 27 5.10 21.66 -2.14
N THR A 28 3.95 21.97 -2.73
CA THR A 28 2.91 20.99 -3.04
C THR A 28 2.65 20.95 -4.55
N LYS A 29 2.23 19.78 -5.06
CA LYS A 29 1.95 19.57 -6.48
C LYS A 29 0.75 18.64 -6.67
N TRP A 30 -0.05 18.91 -7.70
CA TRP A 30 -1.10 18.00 -8.14
C TRP A 30 -0.56 16.90 -9.06
N VAL A 31 -0.92 15.65 -8.77
CA VAL A 31 -0.67 14.47 -9.60
C VAL A 31 -2.00 13.93 -10.11
N PHE A 32 -2.11 13.78 -11.42
CA PHE A 32 -3.34 13.33 -12.09
C PHE A 32 -3.16 11.92 -12.66
N LYS A 33 -4.18 11.07 -12.49
CA LYS A 33 -4.23 9.73 -13.04
C LYS A 33 -5.64 9.36 -13.48
N ASN A 34 -5.79 8.91 -14.71
CA ASN A 34 -7.07 8.37 -15.19
C ASN A 34 -7.16 6.89 -14.79
N LYS A 35 -8.25 6.52 -14.13
CA LYS A 35 -8.66 5.12 -13.95
C LYS A 35 -9.51 4.73 -15.16
N GLN A 36 -9.05 3.72 -15.88
CA GLN A 36 -9.77 3.13 -16.99
C GLN A 36 -10.56 1.90 -16.51
N GLY A 37 -11.74 1.71 -17.10
CA GLY A 37 -12.55 0.51 -16.94
C GLY A 37 -11.97 -0.67 -17.72
N GLU A 38 -12.65 -1.81 -17.65
CA GLU A 38 -12.23 -3.02 -18.37
C GLU A 38 -12.31 -2.85 -19.90
N ASP A 39 -13.19 -1.98 -20.37
CA ASP A 39 -13.36 -1.57 -21.76
C ASP A 39 -12.30 -0.55 -22.25
N GLY A 40 -11.44 -0.07 -21.34
CA GLY A 40 -10.44 0.95 -21.62
C GLY A 40 -10.97 2.39 -21.61
N MET A 41 -12.28 2.60 -21.38
CA MET A 41 -12.84 3.94 -21.23
C MET A 41 -12.44 4.54 -19.88
N VAL A 42 -12.27 5.87 -19.82
CA VAL A 42 -11.96 6.56 -18.57
C VAL A 42 -13.18 6.55 -17.67
N VAL A 43 -13.11 5.79 -16.57
CA VAL A 43 -14.19 5.68 -15.58
C VAL A 43 -14.04 6.74 -14.50
N ARG A 44 -12.81 7.15 -14.17
CA ARG A 44 -12.58 8.17 -13.14
C ARG A 44 -11.28 8.94 -13.36
N ASN A 45 -11.34 10.26 -13.25
CA ASN A 45 -10.16 11.12 -13.17
C ASN A 45 -9.77 11.27 -11.70
N LYS A 46 -8.59 10.78 -11.31
CA LYS A 46 -8.07 10.90 -9.94
C LYS A 46 -7.04 12.04 -9.89
N ALA A 47 -7.19 12.95 -8.92
CA ALA A 47 -6.21 13.96 -8.59
C ALA A 47 -5.73 13.71 -7.16
N ARG A 48 -4.42 13.78 -6.93
CA ARG A 48 -3.82 13.69 -5.60
C ARG A 48 -2.93 14.90 -5.36
N LEU A 49 -3.00 15.48 -4.18
CA LEU A 49 -2.02 16.47 -3.76
C LEU A 49 -0.85 15.75 -3.10
N VAL A 50 0.37 16.08 -3.51
CA VAL A 50 1.59 15.52 -2.93
C VAL A 50 2.53 16.61 -2.48
N ALA A 51 3.22 16.38 -1.37
CA ALA A 51 4.35 17.18 -0.96
C ALA A 51 5.56 16.89 -1.87
N GLN A 52 6.35 17.92 -2.16
CA GLN A 52 7.56 17.83 -2.97
C GLN A 52 8.75 17.34 -2.12
N GLY A 53 8.71 16.05 -1.74
CA GLY A 53 9.68 15.42 -0.84
C GLY A 53 11.14 15.44 -1.33
N PHE A 54 11.41 15.67 -2.61
CA PHE A 54 12.77 15.83 -3.13
C PHE A 54 13.52 17.05 -2.56
N CYS A 55 12.83 17.92 -1.83
CA CYS A 55 13.43 19.04 -1.11
C CYS A 55 13.98 18.67 0.27
N GLN A 56 13.76 17.44 0.76
CA GLN A 56 14.24 16.96 2.06
C GLN A 56 15.64 16.34 1.95
N LYS A 57 16.41 16.41 3.04
CA LYS A 57 17.77 15.87 3.16
C LYS A 57 17.83 14.76 4.21
N GLU A 58 18.30 13.59 3.79
CA GLU A 58 18.63 12.48 4.69
C GLU A 58 19.62 12.91 5.78
N GLY A 59 19.35 12.51 7.02
CA GLY A 59 20.14 12.86 8.20
C GLY A 59 19.94 14.29 8.73
N ILE A 60 19.02 15.06 8.12
CA ILE A 60 18.60 16.39 8.61
C ILE A 60 17.08 16.44 8.79
N ASP A 61 16.34 16.08 7.75
CA ASP A 61 14.87 16.17 7.70
C ASP A 61 14.18 14.81 7.84
N TYR A 62 14.94 13.71 7.86
CA TYR A 62 14.48 12.36 8.18
C TYR A 62 15.67 11.42 8.42
N GLU A 63 15.47 10.40 9.25
CA GLU A 63 16.44 9.31 9.49
C GLU A 63 16.07 8.03 8.74
N GLU A 64 14.78 7.74 8.55
CA GLU A 64 14.29 6.58 7.79
C GLU A 64 13.21 7.01 6.79
N THR A 65 13.22 6.43 5.58
CA THR A 65 12.23 6.72 4.52
C THR A 65 11.20 5.60 4.32
N PHE A 66 11.36 4.48 5.01
CA PHE A 66 10.61 3.26 4.71
C PHE A 66 9.57 2.99 5.79
N ALA A 67 8.30 3.02 5.40
CA ALA A 67 7.28 2.31 6.16
C ALA A 67 7.60 0.81 6.17
N PRO A 68 7.22 0.06 7.22
CA PRO A 68 7.30 -1.40 7.18
C PRO A 68 6.37 -1.90 6.06
N ILE A 69 6.96 -2.45 5.00
CA ILE A 69 6.27 -2.99 3.82
C ILE A 69 6.26 -4.52 3.97
N ALA A 70 5.09 -5.15 3.78
CA ALA A 70 5.02 -6.61 3.81
C ALA A 70 5.89 -7.20 2.70
N ARG A 71 6.77 -8.11 3.10
CA ARG A 71 7.62 -8.84 2.17
C ARG A 71 6.80 -9.89 1.40
N LEU A 72 7.19 -10.18 0.17
CA LEU A 72 6.54 -11.22 -0.63
C LEU A 72 6.63 -12.59 0.07
N GLU A 73 7.71 -12.84 0.81
CA GLU A 73 7.90 -14.02 1.64
C GLU A 73 6.83 -14.10 2.73
N ALA A 74 6.56 -12.99 3.44
CA ALA A 74 5.53 -12.93 4.47
C ALA A 74 4.13 -13.19 3.88
N ILE A 75 3.84 -12.61 2.71
CA ILE A 75 2.58 -12.85 1.99
C ILE A 75 2.45 -14.33 1.59
N ARG A 76 3.52 -14.94 1.07
CA ARG A 76 3.54 -16.38 0.73
C ARG A 76 3.33 -17.25 1.98
N ILE A 77 3.97 -16.91 3.09
CA ILE A 77 3.79 -17.59 4.38
C ILE A 77 2.34 -17.47 4.85
N LEU A 78 1.75 -16.28 4.79
CA LEU A 78 0.35 -16.05 5.15
C LEU A 78 -0.59 -16.89 4.28
N LEU A 79 -0.42 -16.88 2.95
CA LEU A 79 -1.25 -17.65 2.02
C LEU A 79 -1.11 -19.16 2.26
N ALA A 80 0.11 -19.65 2.46
CA ALA A 80 0.38 -21.05 2.76
C ALA A 80 -0.22 -21.47 4.11
N PHE A 81 -0.06 -20.63 5.15
CA PHE A 81 -0.64 -20.86 6.46
C PHE A 81 -2.17 -20.92 6.39
N ALA A 82 -2.80 -19.92 5.75
CA ALA A 82 -4.23 -19.88 5.56
C ALA A 82 -4.74 -21.11 4.79
N ALA A 83 -4.05 -21.52 3.72
CA ALA A 83 -4.40 -22.73 2.97
C ALA A 83 -4.30 -24.00 3.85
N SER A 84 -3.23 -24.14 4.64
CA SER A 84 -3.04 -25.30 5.53
C SER A 84 -4.07 -25.38 6.66
N LYS A 85 -4.59 -24.25 7.12
CA LYS A 85 -5.58 -24.16 8.21
C LYS A 85 -7.01 -24.06 7.70
N GLY A 86 -7.22 -24.00 6.39
CA GLY A 86 -8.53 -23.76 5.79
C GLY A 86 -9.12 -22.39 6.11
N PHE A 87 -8.28 -21.40 6.43
CA PHE A 87 -8.74 -20.04 6.73
C PHE A 87 -9.16 -19.33 5.45
N LYS A 88 -10.37 -18.79 5.47
CA LYS A 88 -10.81 -17.85 4.43
C LYS A 88 -10.24 -16.48 4.74
N LEU A 89 -9.50 -15.92 3.78
CA LEU A 89 -8.88 -14.62 3.90
C LEU A 89 -9.84 -13.54 3.39
N GLN A 90 -9.89 -12.46 4.13
CA GLN A 90 -10.62 -11.24 3.83
C GLN A 90 -9.66 -10.08 3.64
N GLN A 91 -10.12 -9.06 2.92
CA GLN A 91 -9.36 -7.83 2.71
C GLN A 91 -10.15 -6.63 3.22
N MET A 92 -9.44 -5.66 3.77
CA MET A 92 -9.94 -4.33 4.06
C MET A 92 -8.93 -3.30 3.59
N ASP A 93 -9.41 -2.17 3.11
CA ASP A 93 -8.59 -1.03 2.70
C ASP A 93 -8.86 0.12 3.68
N VAL A 94 -7.81 0.56 4.38
CA VAL A 94 -7.81 1.74 5.24
C VAL A 94 -7.79 2.94 4.32
N LYS A 95 -8.84 3.76 4.37
CA LYS A 95 -8.82 5.00 3.60
C LYS A 95 -7.77 5.93 4.19
N SER A 96 -6.93 6.44 3.31
CA SER A 96 -5.93 7.45 3.66
C SER A 96 -5.00 7.01 4.80
N ALA A 97 -4.46 5.78 4.79
CA ALA A 97 -3.66 5.29 5.91
C ALA A 97 -2.37 6.11 6.14
N PHE A 98 -1.88 6.82 5.11
CA PHE A 98 -0.81 7.82 5.26
C PHE A 98 -1.17 8.94 6.23
N LEU A 99 -2.46 9.22 6.44
CA LEU A 99 -2.96 10.16 7.44
C LEU A 99 -3.02 9.56 8.84
N ASN A 100 -2.62 8.29 9.05
CA ASN A 100 -2.61 7.64 10.37
C ASN A 100 -1.18 7.40 10.90
N GLY A 101 -0.15 7.77 10.15
CA GLY A 101 1.26 7.59 10.54
C GLY A 101 1.76 8.70 11.47
N PHE A 102 2.38 8.34 12.59
CA PHE A 102 2.95 9.33 13.51
C PHE A 102 4.04 10.15 12.83
N ILE A 103 3.94 11.48 12.94
CA ILE A 103 4.98 12.40 12.50
C ILE A 103 5.64 12.98 13.76
N GLU A 104 6.91 12.65 13.99
CA GLU A 104 7.67 13.21 15.11
C GLU A 104 7.90 14.72 14.93
N GLU A 105 8.15 15.11 13.69
CA GLU A 105 8.53 16.45 13.29
C GLU A 105 7.34 17.36 12.94
N GLU A 106 7.55 18.68 13.05
CA GLU A 106 6.58 19.65 12.57
C GLU A 106 6.79 19.91 11.08
N VAL A 107 5.91 19.35 10.25
CA VAL A 107 5.98 19.52 8.79
C VAL A 107 5.05 20.64 8.34
N TYR A 108 5.60 21.58 7.56
CA TYR A 108 4.86 22.68 6.96
C TYR A 108 4.88 22.54 5.44
N VAL A 109 3.73 22.69 4.80
CA VAL A 109 3.58 22.63 3.34
C VAL A 109 2.95 23.90 2.79
N ARG A 110 3.30 24.26 1.56
CA ARG A 110 2.67 25.38 0.84
C ARG A 110 1.22 25.03 0.47
N GLN A 111 0.40 26.07 0.36
CA GLN A 111 -0.99 25.92 -0.09
C GLN A 111 -1.05 25.24 -1.47
N PRO A 112 -2.08 24.40 -1.73
CA PRO A 112 -2.20 23.69 -2.99
C PRO A 112 -2.28 24.68 -4.16
N PRO A 113 -1.53 24.47 -5.25
CA PRO A 113 -1.58 25.37 -6.40
C PRO A 113 -3.00 25.54 -6.93
N GLY A 114 -3.46 26.79 -7.06
CA GLY A 114 -4.80 27.15 -7.53
C GLY A 114 -5.90 27.08 -6.46
N PHE A 115 -5.54 26.84 -5.19
CA PHE A 115 -6.44 26.81 -4.05
C PHE A 115 -5.90 27.66 -2.88
N GLU A 116 -5.08 28.67 -3.18
CA GLU A 116 -4.54 29.59 -2.20
C GLU A 116 -5.64 30.49 -1.60
N SER A 117 -5.58 30.73 -0.30
CA SER A 117 -6.50 31.61 0.40
C SER A 117 -6.30 33.06 -0.04
N ALA A 118 -7.33 33.64 -0.65
CA ALA A 118 -7.32 35.07 -1.01
C ALA A 118 -7.17 36.00 0.22
N LYS A 119 -7.59 35.54 1.41
CA LYS A 119 -7.46 36.29 2.67
C LYS A 119 -6.07 36.13 3.31
N PHE A 120 -5.44 34.98 3.10
CA PHE A 120 -4.18 34.61 3.75
C PHE A 120 -3.21 33.95 2.74
N PRO A 121 -2.73 34.71 1.74
CA PRO A 121 -1.92 34.14 0.66
C PRO A 121 -0.57 33.61 1.15
N ASP A 122 0.02 34.24 2.18
CA ASP A 122 1.35 33.90 2.69
C ASP A 122 1.34 32.83 3.79
N ARG A 123 0.16 32.30 4.15
CA ARG A 123 0.04 31.25 5.17
C ARG A 123 0.44 29.88 4.61
N VAL A 124 0.82 29.00 5.53
CA VAL A 124 1.26 27.63 5.23
C VAL A 124 0.37 26.65 5.97
N TYR A 125 0.25 25.44 5.44
CA TYR A 125 -0.43 24.34 6.13
C TYR A 125 0.55 23.62 7.04
N LYS A 126 0.25 23.56 8.33
CA LYS A 126 0.94 22.71 9.31
C LYS A 126 0.26 21.35 9.33
N LEU A 127 0.98 20.27 9.04
CA LEU A 127 0.43 18.92 9.14
C LEU A 127 0.15 18.57 10.60
N ARG A 128 -1.02 17.99 10.86
CA ARG A 128 -1.35 17.44 12.18
C ARG A 128 -0.75 16.05 12.33
N LYS A 129 -0.30 15.73 13.55
CA LYS A 129 0.13 14.38 13.93
C LYS A 129 -1.11 13.49 14.04
N PRO A 130 -1.17 12.36 13.33
CA PRO A 130 -2.23 11.42 13.57
C PRO A 130 -1.87 10.37 14.62
N PHE A 131 -2.94 9.77 15.15
CA PHE A 131 -2.97 8.92 16.32
C PHE A 131 -2.64 7.46 15.95
N MET A 132 -1.69 6.85 16.66
CA MET A 132 -1.29 5.46 16.45
C MET A 132 -2.14 4.49 17.28
N VAL A 133 -2.53 3.34 16.72
CA VAL A 133 -3.11 2.21 17.48
C VAL A 133 -2.05 1.68 18.44
N SER A 134 -2.32 1.76 19.74
CA SER A 134 -1.48 1.15 20.76
C SER A 134 -1.67 -0.38 20.79
N SER A 135 -0.65 -1.10 20.29
CA SER A 135 -0.05 -2.30 20.88
C SER A 135 -0.96 -3.34 21.56
N LYS A 136 -1.48 -4.32 20.81
CA LYS A 136 -1.89 -5.66 21.32
C LYS A 136 -1.78 -6.79 20.29
N LEU A 137 -0.84 -6.69 19.35
CA LEU A 137 -0.56 -7.77 18.40
C LEU A 137 0.90 -8.19 18.55
N LEU A 138 1.15 -9.50 18.69
CA LEU A 138 2.51 -10.04 18.70
C LEU A 138 3.04 -10.06 17.26
N GLU A 139 4.18 -9.40 17.05
CA GLU A 139 4.92 -9.40 15.79
C GLU A 139 5.54 -10.78 15.53
N LEU A 140 5.38 -11.31 14.32
CA LEU A 140 5.96 -12.59 13.90
C LEU A 140 6.75 -12.43 12.61
N VAL A 141 8.09 -12.51 12.71
CA VAL A 141 9.09 -12.59 11.60
C VAL A 141 9.13 -11.37 10.65
N ASP A 142 8.01 -10.66 10.49
CA ASP A 142 7.82 -9.43 9.73
C ASP A 142 7.06 -8.44 10.63
N LYS A 143 7.48 -7.16 10.64
CA LYS A 143 6.83 -6.08 11.42
C LYS A 143 5.36 -5.87 11.03
N THR A 144 4.92 -6.48 9.93
CA THR A 144 3.59 -6.32 9.35
C THR A 144 2.71 -7.56 9.45
N LEU A 145 3.26 -8.70 9.91
CA LEU A 145 2.53 -9.96 10.09
C LEU A 145 2.28 -10.21 11.58
N PHE A 146 1.00 -10.33 11.91
CA PHE A 146 0.53 -10.46 13.28
C PHE A 146 -0.28 -11.74 13.46
N LEU A 147 -0.14 -12.35 14.64
CA LEU A 147 -0.95 -13.48 15.07
C LEU A 147 -1.58 -13.17 16.41
N LEU A 148 -2.90 -13.32 16.47
CA LEU A 148 -3.67 -13.24 17.71
C LEU A 148 -4.17 -14.65 18.03
N SER A 149 -3.80 -15.18 19.19
CA SER A 149 -4.34 -16.43 19.72
C SER A 149 -5.16 -16.16 20.97
N ARG A 150 -6.43 -16.60 20.98
CA ARG A 150 -7.34 -16.45 22.12
C ARG A 150 -8.17 -17.71 22.30
N GLY A 151 -7.90 -18.44 23.39
CA GLY A 151 -8.73 -19.59 23.78
C GLY A 151 -8.81 -20.71 22.73
N GLY A 152 -7.74 -20.92 21.95
CA GLY A 152 -7.68 -21.89 20.86
C GLY A 152 -8.04 -21.31 19.49
N ASP A 153 -8.73 -20.17 19.44
CA ASP A 153 -8.93 -19.45 18.20
C ASP A 153 -7.68 -18.69 17.79
N THR A 154 -7.45 -18.64 16.47
CA THR A 154 -6.29 -17.98 15.87
C THR A 154 -6.76 -17.04 14.78
N LEU A 155 -6.27 -15.79 14.82
CA LEU A 155 -6.41 -14.80 13.76
C LEU A 155 -5.01 -14.46 13.25
N ILE A 156 -4.83 -14.48 11.94
CA ILE A 156 -3.63 -14.01 11.26
C ILE A 156 -3.99 -12.73 10.51
N VAL A 157 -3.14 -11.71 10.63
CA VAL A 157 -3.33 -10.39 10.02
C VAL A 157 -2.03 -9.96 9.38
N GLN A 158 -2.09 -9.57 8.11
CA GLN A 158 -0.98 -9.00 7.35
C GLN A 158 -1.38 -7.58 6.92
N ILE A 159 -0.57 -6.61 7.31
CA ILE A 159 -0.76 -5.21 6.91
C ILE A 159 0.20 -4.90 5.76
N TYR A 160 -0.26 -4.18 4.75
CA TYR A 160 0.58 -3.62 3.69
C TYR A 160 0.06 -2.22 3.37
N VAL A 161 0.71 -1.20 3.93
CA VAL A 161 0.32 0.20 3.72
C VAL A 161 -1.18 0.40 4.05
N ASP A 162 -2.01 0.65 3.04
CA ASP A 162 -3.45 0.87 3.18
C ASP A 162 -4.23 -0.46 3.21
N ASP A 163 -3.68 -1.56 2.71
CA ASP A 163 -4.36 -2.85 2.62
C ASP A 163 -4.11 -3.73 3.86
N ILE A 164 -5.16 -4.34 4.37
CA ILE A 164 -5.10 -5.34 5.45
C ILE A 164 -5.69 -6.64 4.93
N ILE A 165 -4.90 -7.72 4.96
CA ILE A 165 -5.40 -9.09 4.78
C ILE A 165 -5.50 -9.73 6.14
N PHE A 166 -6.61 -10.42 6.41
CA PHE A 166 -6.76 -11.19 7.63
C PHE A 166 -7.62 -12.43 7.43
N GLY A 167 -7.46 -13.40 8.31
CA GLY A 167 -8.31 -14.58 8.38
C GLY A 167 -8.11 -15.30 9.69
N GLY A 168 -9.02 -16.20 10.03
CA GLY A 168 -8.94 -16.88 11.32
C GLY A 168 -9.74 -18.17 11.38
N SER A 169 -9.58 -18.87 12.51
CA SER A 169 -10.25 -20.15 12.80
C SER A 169 -11.76 -20.01 13.00
N SER A 170 -12.21 -18.84 13.44
CA SER A 170 -13.60 -18.57 13.81
C SER A 170 -14.12 -17.36 13.06
N HIS A 171 -15.30 -17.51 12.44
CA HIS A 171 -16.01 -16.41 11.81
C HIS A 171 -16.31 -15.29 12.81
N ALA A 172 -16.63 -15.61 14.07
CA ALA A 172 -16.90 -14.60 15.09
C ALA A 172 -15.66 -13.74 15.38
N LEU A 173 -14.46 -14.34 15.41
CA LEU A 173 -13.21 -13.62 15.63
C LEU A 173 -12.87 -12.70 14.44
N VAL A 174 -13.04 -13.21 13.22
CA VAL A 174 -12.82 -12.44 11.98
C VAL A 174 -13.79 -11.27 11.88
N SER A 175 -15.08 -11.48 12.15
CA SER A 175 -16.09 -10.41 12.16
C SER A 175 -15.82 -9.37 13.24
N SER A 176 -15.49 -9.80 14.47
CA SER A 176 -15.16 -8.89 15.56
C SER A 176 -13.93 -8.03 15.25
N PHE A 177 -12.94 -8.59 14.57
CA PHE A 177 -11.77 -7.82 14.12
C PHE A 177 -12.15 -6.79 13.05
N ALA A 178 -12.92 -7.19 12.04
CA ALA A 178 -13.38 -6.29 10.98
C ALA A 178 -14.22 -5.12 11.54
N GLU A 179 -15.10 -5.39 12.50
CA GLU A 179 -15.91 -4.37 13.19
C GLU A 179 -15.05 -3.42 14.01
N GLN A 180 -14.06 -3.95 14.74
CA GLN A 180 -13.13 -3.11 15.51
C GLN A 180 -12.33 -2.18 14.60
N MET A 181 -11.76 -2.71 13.51
CA MET A 181 -11.01 -1.90 12.55
C MET A 181 -11.89 -0.85 11.89
N SER A 182 -13.13 -1.19 11.52
CA SER A 182 -14.09 -0.25 10.92
C SER A 182 -14.58 0.84 11.89
N ARG A 183 -14.50 0.59 13.20
CA ARG A 183 -14.85 1.58 14.22
C ARG A 183 -13.71 2.56 14.49
N GLU A 184 -12.47 2.06 14.47
CA GLU A 184 -11.30 2.88 14.76
C GLU A 184 -10.77 3.63 13.52
N PHE A 185 -10.99 3.09 12.33
CA PHE A 185 -10.50 3.64 11.07
C PHE A 185 -11.63 3.79 10.06
N GLU A 186 -11.48 4.79 9.18
CA GLU A 186 -12.36 4.87 8.01
C GLU A 186 -11.95 3.78 7.01
N MET A 187 -12.68 2.66 7.02
CA MET A 187 -12.38 1.49 6.20
C MET A 187 -13.30 1.40 4.99
N SER A 188 -12.80 0.83 3.89
CA SER A 188 -13.63 0.19 2.88
C SER A 188 -13.51 -1.33 3.01
N LEU A 189 -14.64 -2.00 3.23
CA LEU A 189 -14.66 -3.46 3.34
C LEU A 189 -14.46 -4.08 1.96
N MET A 190 -13.39 -4.86 1.80
CA MET A 190 -13.07 -5.60 0.59
C MET A 190 -13.24 -7.11 0.80
N GLY A 191 -14.41 -7.53 1.26
CA GLY A 191 -14.90 -8.93 1.23
C GLY A 191 -13.85 -10.05 1.27
N GLU A 192 -14.02 -11.06 0.41
CA GLU A 192 -13.03 -12.13 0.25
C GLU A 192 -11.80 -11.63 -0.52
N LEU A 193 -10.63 -12.13 -0.15
CA LEU A 193 -9.37 -11.81 -0.84
C LEU A 193 -9.39 -12.32 -2.29
N GLN A 194 -9.47 -11.40 -3.24
CA GLN A 194 -9.44 -11.70 -4.68
C GLN A 194 -8.19 -11.16 -5.39
N ILE A 195 -7.72 -9.98 -5.01
CA ILE A 195 -6.55 -9.33 -5.61
C ILE A 195 -5.74 -8.64 -4.54
N PHE A 196 -4.45 -8.95 -4.44
CA PHE A 196 -3.53 -8.28 -3.53
C PHE A 196 -2.16 -8.11 -4.16
N LEU A 197 -1.64 -6.87 -4.19
CA LEU A 197 -0.36 -6.52 -4.84
C LEU A 197 -0.22 -7.05 -6.27
N GLY A 198 -1.31 -7.04 -7.03
CA GLY A 198 -1.34 -7.54 -8.41
C GLY A 198 -1.37 -9.07 -8.54
N LEU A 199 -1.35 -9.82 -7.44
CA LEU A 199 -1.66 -11.25 -7.40
C LEU A 199 -3.17 -11.44 -7.34
N GLN A 200 -3.70 -12.29 -8.22
CA GLN A 200 -5.09 -12.73 -8.20
C GLN A 200 -5.18 -14.04 -7.45
N ILE A 201 -6.07 -14.11 -6.46
CA ILE A 201 -6.14 -15.19 -5.49
C ILE A 201 -7.54 -15.79 -5.54
N LYS A 202 -7.60 -17.12 -5.62
CA LYS A 202 -8.85 -17.89 -5.56
C LYS A 202 -8.71 -18.96 -4.50
N GLN A 203 -9.42 -18.80 -3.39
CA GLN A 203 -9.48 -19.81 -2.34
C GLN A 203 -10.68 -20.73 -2.56
N GLY A 204 -10.42 -22.01 -2.76
CA GLY A 204 -11.41 -23.07 -2.89
C GLY A 204 -11.16 -24.22 -1.91
N LEU A 205 -11.98 -25.26 -1.99
CA LEU A 205 -11.89 -26.43 -1.11
C LEU A 205 -10.59 -27.23 -1.32
N GLU A 206 -10.07 -27.25 -2.55
CA GLU A 206 -8.84 -27.99 -2.89
C GLU A 206 -7.55 -27.21 -2.61
N GLY A 207 -7.68 -25.93 -2.20
CA GLY A 207 -6.53 -25.09 -1.86
C GLY A 207 -6.66 -23.65 -2.36
N THR A 208 -5.52 -22.96 -2.39
CA THR A 208 -5.43 -21.55 -2.81
C THR A 208 -4.68 -21.46 -4.14
N PHE A 209 -5.34 -20.94 -5.16
CA PHE A 209 -4.75 -20.70 -6.48
C PHE A 209 -4.33 -19.23 -6.62
N VAL A 210 -3.07 -18.98 -6.99
CA VAL A 210 -2.49 -17.65 -7.14
C VAL A 210 -2.02 -17.46 -8.59
N HIS A 211 -2.44 -16.38 -9.25
CA HIS A 211 -2.07 -16.11 -10.65
C HIS A 211 -1.99 -14.60 -10.95
N GLN A 212 -1.34 -14.22 -12.06
CA GLN A 212 -1.22 -12.82 -12.50
C GLN A 212 -1.77 -12.60 -13.92
N ALA A 213 -2.83 -13.31 -14.27
CA ALA A 213 -3.35 -13.36 -15.65
C ALA A 213 -3.73 -11.97 -16.20
N LYS A 214 -4.25 -11.07 -15.36
CA LYS A 214 -4.52 -9.68 -15.76
C LYS A 214 -3.25 -8.93 -16.14
N TYR A 215 -2.22 -9.00 -15.30
CA TYR A 215 -0.94 -8.37 -15.56
C TYR A 215 -0.30 -8.87 -16.86
N THR A 216 -0.32 -10.19 -17.10
CA THR A 216 0.14 -10.78 -18.36
C THR A 216 -0.61 -10.22 -19.56
N ARG A 217 -1.94 -10.13 -19.51
CA ARG A 217 -2.75 -9.55 -20.60
C ARG A 217 -2.45 -8.07 -20.81
N ASP A 218 -2.27 -7.30 -19.74
CA ASP A 218 -1.96 -5.88 -19.82
C ASP A 218 -0.59 -5.63 -20.48
N ILE A 219 0.41 -6.47 -20.19
CA ILE A 219 1.71 -6.47 -20.88
C ILE A 219 1.54 -6.81 -22.36
N LEU A 220 0.86 -7.92 -22.68
CA LEU A 220 0.66 -8.32 -24.08
C LEU A 220 -0.04 -7.23 -24.88
N LYS A 221 -1.06 -6.58 -24.31
CA LYS A 221 -1.75 -5.44 -24.93
C LYS A 221 -0.79 -4.26 -25.15
N LYS A 222 0.03 -3.92 -24.15
CA LYS A 222 1.00 -2.81 -24.22
C LYS A 222 2.00 -2.98 -25.37
N PHE A 223 2.43 -4.20 -25.65
CA PHE A 223 3.39 -4.51 -26.71
C PHE A 223 2.74 -5.01 -28.01
N ASN A 224 1.41 -4.91 -28.13
CA ASN A 224 0.63 -5.37 -29.28
C ASN A 224 0.86 -6.86 -29.62
N MET A 225 0.97 -7.68 -28.57
CA MET A 225 1.25 -9.10 -28.59
C MET A 225 0.01 -9.95 -28.25
N GLY A 226 -1.21 -9.41 -28.37
CA GLY A 226 -2.46 -10.10 -27.99
C GLY A 226 -2.68 -11.43 -28.70
N ASP A 227 -2.26 -11.54 -29.96
CA ASP A 227 -2.38 -12.75 -30.79
C ASP A 227 -1.11 -13.63 -30.78
N SER A 228 -0.16 -13.35 -29.87
CA SER A 228 1.07 -14.13 -29.78
C SER A 228 0.78 -15.57 -29.37
N LYS A 229 1.50 -16.51 -29.96
CA LYS A 229 1.35 -17.92 -29.64
C LYS A 229 1.73 -18.17 -28.17
N PRO A 230 0.88 -18.83 -27.38
CA PRO A 230 1.22 -19.18 -26.00
C PRO A 230 2.38 -20.17 -26.00
N MET A 231 3.36 -19.93 -25.13
CA MET A 231 4.42 -20.89 -24.83
C MET A 231 4.33 -21.30 -23.36
N THR A 232 4.54 -22.59 -23.09
CA THR A 232 4.51 -23.17 -21.74
C THR A 232 5.68 -22.69 -20.89
N THR A 233 6.81 -22.35 -21.50
CA THR A 233 7.98 -21.76 -20.85
C THR A 233 8.24 -20.37 -21.42
N PRO A 234 8.23 -19.31 -20.58
CA PRO A 234 8.48 -17.93 -21.03
C PRO A 234 9.96 -17.67 -21.37
N MET A 235 10.86 -18.61 -21.06
CA MET A 235 12.27 -18.54 -21.40
C MET A 235 12.53 -19.19 -22.76
N SER A 236 13.35 -18.56 -23.60
CA SER A 236 13.82 -19.14 -24.86
C SER A 236 14.61 -20.42 -24.57
N THR A 237 14.18 -21.55 -25.13
CA THR A 237 14.90 -22.83 -25.07
C THR A 237 16.24 -22.79 -25.78
N ASN A 238 16.50 -21.76 -26.58
CA ASN A 238 17.71 -21.59 -27.38
C ASN A 238 18.67 -20.56 -26.77
N THR A 239 18.44 -20.09 -25.54
CA THR A 239 19.41 -19.23 -24.85
C THR A 239 20.58 -20.11 -24.42
N ALA A 240 21.59 -20.23 -25.28
CA ALA A 240 22.89 -20.75 -24.87
C ALA A 240 23.50 -19.69 -23.95
N LEU A 241 23.66 -20.02 -22.67
CA LEU A 241 24.46 -19.21 -21.76
C LEU A 241 25.92 -19.47 -22.12
N ASP A 242 26.60 -18.46 -22.63
CA ASP A 242 28.03 -18.41 -22.81
C ASP A 242 28.70 -17.72 -21.61
N ALA A 243 30.00 -17.98 -21.44
CA ALA A 243 30.77 -17.30 -20.42
C ALA A 243 30.94 -15.83 -20.83
N ASP A 244 30.60 -14.91 -19.93
CA ASP A 244 30.90 -13.50 -20.10
C ASP A 244 32.40 -13.30 -19.84
N GLU A 245 33.23 -13.40 -20.89
CA GLU A 245 34.69 -13.27 -20.78
C GLU A 245 35.13 -11.86 -20.32
N ASP A 246 34.24 -10.86 -20.46
CA ASP A 246 34.45 -9.48 -20.03
C ASP A 246 33.76 -9.14 -18.69
N GLY A 247 33.07 -10.10 -18.08
CA GLY A 247 32.33 -9.91 -16.83
C GLY A 247 33.24 -9.92 -15.60
N GLU A 248 32.92 -9.10 -14.59
CA GLU A 248 33.59 -9.20 -13.28
C GLU A 248 33.16 -10.48 -12.56
N ALA A 249 34.14 -11.28 -12.16
CA ALA A 249 33.88 -12.51 -11.40
C ALA A 249 33.32 -12.16 -10.02
N VAL A 250 32.07 -12.56 -9.78
CA VAL A 250 31.42 -12.40 -8.47
C VAL A 250 31.48 -13.71 -7.69
N ASP A 251 31.91 -13.66 -6.42
CA ASP A 251 31.88 -14.82 -5.53
C ASP A 251 30.41 -15.12 -5.18
N GLN A 252 29.99 -16.35 -5.46
CA GLN A 252 28.65 -16.85 -5.17
C GLN A 252 28.28 -16.79 -3.67
N LYS A 253 29.26 -16.58 -2.79
CA LYS A 253 29.11 -16.47 -1.33
C LYS A 253 29.06 -15.03 -0.80
N GLU A 254 29.23 -14.02 -1.66
CA GLU A 254 29.21 -12.60 -1.25
C GLU A 254 27.83 -11.92 -1.38
N PHE A 255 26.75 -12.69 -1.56
CA PHE A 255 25.36 -12.18 -1.49
C PHE A 255 24.60 -12.72 -0.28
#